data_AF-A0A2H9QWZ1-F1
#
_entry.id   AF-A0A2H9QWZ1-F1
#
_cell.length_a   1.000
_cell.length_b   1.000
_cell.length_c   1.000
_cell.angle_alpha   90.00
_cell.angle_beta   90.00
_cell.angle_gamma   90.00
#
_symmetry.space_group_name_H-M   'P 1'
#
loop_
_entity.id
_entity.type
_entity.pdbx_description
1 polymer ?
#
loop_
_entity_poly.entity_id
_entity_poly.type
_entity_poly.pdbx_seq_one_letter_code
_entity_poly.pdbx_strand_id
1 'polypeptide(L)'
;MEYKLAVAVRNDLKLSKGKLAVQVAHASVICALKVRNENRKWFKSWYDEGQRKIVVKAENLEMLYELKELAESKKLATAIVED
;
A
#
# COMPACT_ATOMS: atom_id res chain seq x y z
N MET A 1 -12.09 12.20 -6.80
CA MET A 1 -10.91 11.37 -6.47
C MET A 1 -10.37 11.82 -5.12
N GLU A 2 -11.07 11.38 -4.08
CA GLU A 2 -10.74 11.59 -2.67
C GLU A 2 -9.90 10.42 -2.13
N TYR A 3 -10.15 9.19 -2.59
CA TYR A 3 -9.53 7.97 -2.09
C TYR A 3 -8.36 7.51 -2.97
N LYS A 4 -7.33 6.97 -2.32
CA LYS A 4 -6.13 6.43 -2.98
C LYS A 4 -5.47 5.36 -2.11
N LEU A 5 -4.77 4.43 -2.76
CA LEU A 5 -3.82 3.54 -2.11
C LEU A 5 -2.40 4.03 -2.39
N ALA A 6 -1.61 4.27 -1.34
CA ALA A 6 -0.17 4.51 -1.47
C ALA A 6 0.58 3.20 -1.24
N VAL A 7 1.54 2.90 -2.10
CA VAL A 7 2.42 1.71 -1.98
C VAL A 7 3.86 2.20 -1.94
N ALA A 8 4.49 2.10 -0.78
CA ALA A 8 5.90 2.43 -0.60
C ALA A 8 6.75 1.20 -0.89
N VAL A 9 7.78 1.35 -1.73
CA VAL A 9 8.71 0.25 -2.05
C VAL A 9 10.13 0.64 -1.68
N ARG A 10 10.81 -0.30 -1.02
CA ARG A 10 12.22 -0.23 -0.67
C ARG A 10 13.12 -0.02 -1.89
N ASN A 11 13.85 1.10 -1.91
CA ASN A 11 14.75 1.46 -2.98
C ASN A 11 16.14 0.78 -2.84
N ASP A 12 16.49 0.31 -1.64
CA ASP A 12 17.73 -0.38 -1.33
C ASP A 12 17.80 -1.83 -1.88
N LEU A 13 16.64 -2.46 -2.15
CA LEU A 13 16.56 -3.87 -2.58
C LEU A 13 16.94 -4.14 -4.06
N LYS A 14 17.39 -3.13 -4.83
CA LYS A 14 17.80 -3.24 -6.25
C LYS A 14 16.90 -4.17 -7.10
N LEU A 15 15.59 -4.05 -6.93
CA LEU A 15 14.62 -4.94 -7.59
C LEU A 15 14.58 -4.71 -9.10
N SER A 16 14.41 -5.78 -9.87
CA SER A 16 14.06 -5.67 -11.28
C SER A 16 12.67 -5.03 -11.44
N LYS A 17 12.39 -4.42 -12.60
CA LYS A 17 11.07 -3.81 -12.88
C LYS A 17 9.92 -4.80 -12.70
N GLY A 18 10.13 -6.07 -13.09
CA GLY A 18 9.15 -7.14 -12.90
C GLY A 18 8.91 -7.48 -11.44
N LYS A 19 9.98 -7.67 -10.65
CA LYS A 19 9.85 -7.97 -9.22
C LYS A 19 9.19 -6.81 -8.46
N LEU A 20 9.55 -5.57 -8.80
CA LEU A 20 8.89 -4.36 -8.30
C LEU A 20 7.36 -4.38 -8.58
N ALA A 21 6.96 -4.67 -9.81
CA ALA A 21 5.55 -4.70 -10.20
C ALA A 21 4.76 -5.78 -9.43
N VAL A 22 5.34 -6.98 -9.26
CA VAL A 22 4.74 -8.07 -8.49
C VAL A 22 4.56 -7.67 -7.02
N GLN A 23 5.59 -7.08 -6.40
CA GLN A 23 5.52 -6.62 -5.01
C GLN A 23 4.45 -5.56 -4.80
N VAL A 24 4.35 -4.59 -5.72
CA VAL A 24 3.28 -3.58 -5.69
C VAL A 24 1.89 -4.22 -5.85
N ALA A 25 1.76 -5.24 -6.70
CA ALA A 25 0.51 -5.96 -6.90
C ALA A 25 0.10 -6.75 -5.64
N HIS A 26 1.03 -7.46 -5.01
CA HIS A 26 0.80 -8.15 -3.73
C HIS A 26 0.30 -7.18 -2.65
N ALA A 27 1.01 -6.07 -2.44
CA ALA A 27 0.62 -5.04 -1.47
C ALA A 27 -0.76 -4.48 -1.77
N SER A 28 -1.06 -4.26 -3.05
CA SER A 28 -2.36 -3.73 -3.48
C SER A 28 -3.51 -4.67 -3.17
N VAL A 29 -3.35 -5.96 -3.45
CA VAL A 29 -4.40 -6.96 -3.21
C VAL A 29 -4.63 -7.16 -1.71
N ILE A 30 -3.55 -7.31 -0.93
CA ILE A 30 -3.62 -7.50 0.52
C ILE A 30 -4.34 -6.32 1.18
N CYS A 31 -3.91 -5.08 0.87
CA CYS A 31 -4.52 -3.89 1.46
C CYS A 31 -5.97 -3.71 1.02
N ALA A 32 -6.28 -3.95 -0.25
CA ALA A 32 -7.65 -3.86 -0.76
C ALA A 32 -8.60 -4.87 -0.07
N LEU A 33 -8.18 -6.12 0.11
CA LEU A 33 -8.96 -7.14 0.81
C LEU A 33 -9.13 -6.83 2.30
N LYS A 34 -8.08 -6.31 2.95
CA LYS A 34 -8.14 -5.85 4.34
C LYS A 34 -9.17 -4.73 4.50
N VAL A 35 -9.08 -3.66 3.70
CA VAL A 35 -10.05 -2.55 3.71
C VAL A 35 -11.45 -3.03 3.38
N ARG A 36 -11.62 -3.96 2.44
CA ARG A 36 -12.94 -4.53 2.12
C ARG A 36 -13.59 -5.19 3.33
N ASN A 37 -12.82 -5.83 4.21
CA ASN A 37 -13.33 -6.48 5.41
C ASN A 37 -13.53 -5.50 6.57
N GLU A 38 -12.59 -4.58 6.78
CA GLU A 38 -12.58 -3.66 7.93
C GLU A 38 -13.41 -2.38 7.69
N ASN A 39 -13.46 -1.88 6.45
CA ASN A 39 -14.12 -0.63 6.09
C ASN A 39 -14.66 -0.67 4.64
N ARG A 40 -15.81 -1.34 4.47
CA ARG A 40 -16.48 -1.50 3.17
C ARG A 40 -16.77 -0.18 2.46
N LYS A 41 -17.03 0.91 3.20
CA LYS A 41 -17.30 2.23 2.61
C LYS A 41 -16.07 2.77 1.89
N TRP A 42 -14.91 2.73 2.55
CA TRP A 42 -13.65 3.17 1.93
C TRP A 42 -13.29 2.33 0.71
N PHE A 43 -13.44 1.00 0.80
CA PHE A 43 -13.20 0.12 -0.35
C PHE A 43 -14.09 0.48 -1.53
N LYS A 44 -15.41 0.63 -1.29
CA LYS A 44 -16.37 0.98 -2.33
C LYS A 44 -16.06 2.34 -2.97
N SER A 45 -15.85 3.39 -2.16
CA SER A 45 -15.50 4.71 -2.69
C SER A 45 -14.21 4.68 -3.50
N TRP A 46 -13.16 4.05 -2.99
CA TRP A 46 -11.89 3.91 -3.72
C TRP A 46 -12.05 3.14 -5.04
N TYR A 47 -12.82 2.05 -5.03
CA TYR A 47 -13.06 1.23 -6.22
C TYR A 47 -13.91 1.96 -7.27
N ASP A 48 -14.99 2.61 -6.85
CA ASP A 48 -15.86 3.42 -7.72
C ASP A 48 -15.10 4.64 -8.30
N GLU A 49 -14.10 5.15 -7.59
CA GLU A 49 -13.19 6.21 -8.07
C GLU A 49 -12.04 5.69 -8.97
N GLY A 50 -12.10 4.45 -9.45
CA GLY A 50 -11.10 3.89 -10.36
C GLY A 50 -9.85 3.33 -9.67
N GLN A 51 -9.96 2.96 -8.39
CA GLN A 51 -8.97 2.21 -7.62
C GLN A 51 -7.54 2.79 -7.69
N ARG A 52 -7.44 4.13 -7.60
CA ARG A 52 -6.18 4.88 -7.77
C ARG A 52 -5.07 4.35 -6.85
N LYS A 53 -3.90 4.12 -7.44
CA LYS A 53 -2.68 3.68 -6.74
C LYS A 53 -1.55 4.67 -7.00
N ILE A 54 -0.75 4.95 -5.98
CA ILE A 54 0.45 5.79 -6.08
C ILE A 54 1.60 4.98 -5.52
N VAL A 55 2.61 4.70 -6.36
CA VAL A 55 3.82 4.01 -5.94
C VAL A 55 4.89 5.04 -5.60
N VAL A 56 5.43 4.95 -4.39
CA VAL A 56 6.49 5.84 -3.88
C VAL A 56 7.68 5.00 -3.42
N LYS A 57 8.83 5.65 -3.22
CA LYS A 57 10.03 5.01 -2.71
C LYS A 57 10.14 5.19 -1.20
N ALA A 58 10.54 4.14 -0.50
CA ALA A 58 11.08 4.19 0.84
C ALA A 58 12.59 3.90 0.77
N GLU A 59 13.40 4.58 1.58
CA GLU A 59 14.85 4.45 1.51
C GLU A 59 15.32 3.06 1.97
N ASN A 60 14.71 2.55 3.04
CA ASN A 60 15.10 1.30 3.70
C ASN A 60 13.90 0.66 4.42
N LEU A 61 14.16 -0.42 5.16
CA LEU A 61 13.15 -1.14 5.93
C LEU A 61 12.60 -0.34 7.12
N GLU A 62 13.46 0.43 7.80
CA GLU A 62 13.07 1.26 8.94
C GLU A 62 11.99 2.27 8.54
N MET A 63 12.20 2.96 7.42
CA MET A 63 11.21 3.90 6.87
C MET A 63 9.85 3.22 6.55
N LEU A 64 9.83 1.94 6.13
CA LEU A 64 8.56 1.23 5.94
C LEU A 64 7.82 1.01 7.26
N TYR A 65 8.54 0.70 8.35
CA TYR A 65 7.93 0.55 9.68
C TYR A 65 7.46 1.89 10.23
N GLU A 66 8.21 2.98 10.08
CA GLU A 66 7.78 4.33 10.45
C GLU A 66 6.49 4.74 9.70
N LEU A 67 6.43 4.47 8.39
CA LEU A 67 5.22 4.73 7.59
C LEU A 67 4.02 3.89 8.05
N LYS A 68 4.26 2.63 8.45
CA LYS A 68 3.22 1.75 9.01
C LYS A 68 2.70 2.32 10.33
N GLU A 69 3.57 2.67 11.26
CA GLU A 69 3.19 3.26 12.56
C GLU A 69 2.43 4.58 12.38
N LEU A 70 2.88 5.44 11.47
CA LEU A 70 2.18 6.68 11.13
C LEU A 70 0.79 6.41 10.53
N ALA A 71 0.66 5.42 9.65
CA ALA A 71 -0.63 5.02 9.10
C ALA A 71 -1.58 4.50 10.20
N GLU A 72 -1.08 3.65 11.09
CA GLU A 72 -1.84 3.08 12.22
C GLU A 72 -2.29 4.16 13.21
N SER A 73 -1.41 5.11 13.58
CA SER A 73 -1.78 6.25 14.44
C SER A 73 -2.87 7.13 13.83
N LYS A 74 -2.93 7.20 12.50
CA LYS A 74 -3.98 7.89 11.73
C LYS A 74 -5.19 7.01 11.40
N LYS A 75 -5.23 5.79 11.92
CA LYS A 75 -6.29 4.79 11.68
C LYS A 75 -6.49 4.47 10.20
N LEU A 76 -5.41 4.53 9.42
CA LEU A 76 -5.39 4.10 8.03
C LEU A 76 -5.10 2.59 7.98
N ALA A 77 -5.82 1.88 7.11
CA ALA A 77 -5.50 0.49 6.83
C ALA A 77 -4.12 0.40 6.16
N THR A 78 -3.26 -0.47 6.70
CA THR A 78 -1.90 -0.70 6.22
C THR A 78 -1.55 -2.18 6.27
N ALA A 79 -0.57 -2.57 5.46
CA ALA A 79 0.01 -3.90 5.39
C ALA A 79 1.48 -3.80 4.95
N ILE A 80 2.33 -4.65 5.51
CA ILE A 80 3.70 -4.89 5.02
C ILE A 80 3.67 -6.18 4.22
N VAL A 81 4.41 -6.20 3.10
CA VAL A 81 4.59 -7.38 2.25
C VAL A 81 6.01 -7.85 2.39
N GLU A 82 6.17 -9.15 2.58
CA GLU A 82 7.45 -9.85 2.66
C GLU A 82 7.47 -10.94 1.58
N ASP A 83 8.57 -10.96 0.79
CA ASP A 83 8.88 -11.93 -0.28
C ASP A 83 10.41 -12.06 -0.44
#